data_AF-A0AA43KBL2-F1
#
_entry.id   AF-A0AA43KBL2-F1
#
_cell.length_a   1.000
_cell.length_b   1.000
_cell.length_c   1.000
_cell.angle_alpha   90.00
_cell.angle_beta   90.00
_cell.angle_gamma   90.00
#
_symmetry.space_group_name_H-M   'P 1'
#
loop_
_entity.id
_entity.type
_entity.pdbx_description
1 polymer ?
#
loop_
_entity_poly.entity_id
_entity_poly.type
_entity_poly.pdbx_seq_one_letter_code
_entity_poly.pdbx_strand_id
1 'polypeptide(L)'
;MFETNSPQVINTAVNLLQRYAEGKRNFSGANLINADLQGVDLKGCDLSYADLTGANLNGANLRGCDLSFANFSQANLQNADLRGALLFSADFRQGYLQGIKLEKADWDGNTHFPDNFDPALGG
;
A
#
# COMPACT_ATOMS: atom_id res chain seq x y z
N MET A 1 30.18 -14.77 -11.10
CA MET A 1 28.97 -15.15 -10.34
C MET A 1 27.81 -14.47 -11.03
N PHE A 2 26.84 -15.22 -11.54
CA PHE A 2 25.68 -14.64 -12.22
C PHE A 2 24.66 -14.28 -11.14
N GLU A 3 24.50 -12.99 -10.85
CA GLU A 3 23.28 -12.50 -10.22
C GLU A 3 22.14 -12.79 -11.20
N THR A 4 21.26 -13.71 -10.84
CA THR A 4 20.10 -14.05 -11.66
C THR A 4 19.16 -12.85 -11.66
N ASN A 5 19.16 -12.15 -12.78
CA ASN A 5 18.28 -11.03 -13.11
C ASN A 5 16.85 -11.51 -13.38
N SER A 6 16.36 -12.47 -12.59
CA SER A 6 14.96 -12.84 -12.56
C SER A 6 14.22 -11.75 -11.80
N PRO A 7 13.10 -11.21 -12.29
CA PRO A 7 12.20 -10.42 -11.46
C PRO A 7 11.75 -11.31 -10.31
N GLN A 8 12.42 -11.22 -9.17
CA GLN A 8 12.01 -12.03 -8.03
C GLN A 8 10.69 -11.44 -7.53
N VAL A 9 9.69 -12.31 -7.53
CA VAL A 9 8.33 -12.02 -7.11
C VAL A 9 8.35 -11.49 -5.68
N ILE A 10 7.79 -10.29 -5.47
CA ILE A 10 7.53 -9.77 -4.14
C ILE A 10 6.25 -10.43 -3.65
N ASN A 11 6.39 -11.29 -2.65
CA ASN A 11 5.27 -12.07 -2.13
C ASN A 11 5.25 -12.27 -0.60
N THR A 12 6.16 -11.60 0.11
CA THR A 12 6.22 -11.62 1.57
C THR A 12 6.69 -10.26 2.07
N ALA A 13 6.37 -9.93 3.32
CA ALA A 13 6.95 -8.75 3.97
C ALA A 13 8.49 -8.82 4.00
N VAL A 14 9.06 -10.01 4.23
CA VAL A 14 10.52 -10.20 4.30
C VAL A 14 11.20 -9.84 2.99
N ASN A 15 10.74 -10.37 1.85
CA ASN A 15 11.38 -10.06 0.57
C ASN A 15 11.10 -8.62 0.11
N LEU A 16 9.93 -8.06 0.41
CA LEU A 16 9.65 -6.64 0.18
C LEU A 16 10.67 -5.76 0.92
N LEU A 17 10.82 -5.97 2.23
CA LEU A 17 11.67 -5.14 3.09
C LEU A 17 13.16 -5.31 2.78
N GLN A 18 13.59 -6.53 2.46
CA GLN A 18 14.97 -6.76 2.00
C GLN A 18 15.28 -5.93 0.75
N ARG A 19 14.38 -5.94 -0.24
CA ARG A 19 14.55 -5.18 -1.48
C ARG A 19 14.47 -3.68 -1.27
N TYR A 20 13.59 -3.24 -0.38
CA TYR A 20 13.53 -1.84 0.02
C TYR A 20 14.86 -1.36 0.63
N ALA A 21 15.47 -2.18 1.48
CA ALA A 21 16.78 -1.93 2.08
C ALA A 21 17.92 -1.91 1.04
N GLU A 22 17.80 -2.69 -0.03
CA GLU A 22 18.69 -2.63 -1.20
C GLU A 22 18.46 -1.40 -2.10
N GLY A 23 17.55 -0.50 -1.73
CA GLY A 23 17.23 0.71 -2.49
C GLY A 23 16.24 0.50 -3.63
N LYS A 24 15.63 -0.69 -3.75
CA LYS A 24 14.56 -0.91 -4.72
C LYS A 24 13.30 -0.17 -4.29
N ARG A 25 12.58 0.37 -5.27
CA ARG A 25 11.33 1.11 -5.06
C ARG A 25 10.19 0.66 -5.96
N ASN A 26 10.46 -0.16 -6.96
CA ASN A 26 9.42 -0.77 -7.79
C ASN A 26 9.05 -2.14 -7.20
N PHE A 27 7.82 -2.22 -6.72
CA PHE A 27 7.14 -3.40 -6.20
C PHE A 27 5.75 -3.54 -6.83
N SER A 28 5.57 -3.02 -8.05
CA SER A 28 4.30 -3.09 -8.77
C SER A 28 3.86 -4.54 -8.92
N GLY A 29 2.59 -4.84 -8.65
CA GLY A 29 2.04 -6.20 -8.75
C GLY A 29 2.51 -7.16 -7.66
N ALA A 30 3.07 -6.67 -6.55
CA ALA A 30 3.42 -7.50 -5.41
C ALA A 30 2.20 -8.27 -4.86
N ASN A 31 2.39 -9.53 -4.48
CA ASN A 31 1.35 -10.35 -3.85
C ASN A 31 1.59 -10.42 -2.34
N LEU A 32 1.01 -9.49 -1.60
CA LEU A 32 1.19 -9.31 -0.16
C LEU A 32 -0.09 -9.61 0.62
N ILE A 33 -0.91 -10.55 0.12
CA ILE A 33 -2.13 -11.01 0.78
C ILE A 33 -1.81 -11.47 2.20
N ASN A 34 -2.52 -10.94 3.19
CA ASN A 34 -2.34 -11.21 4.63
C ASN A 34 -0.92 -10.94 5.15
N ALA A 35 -0.08 -10.17 4.44
CA ALA A 35 1.26 -9.86 4.90
C ALA A 35 1.21 -8.98 6.17
N ASP A 36 2.11 -9.24 7.10
CA ASP A 36 2.33 -8.35 8.24
C ASP A 36 3.35 -7.26 7.86
N LEU A 37 2.83 -6.04 7.68
CA LEU A 37 3.54 -4.83 7.30
C LEU A 37 3.29 -3.73 8.34
N GLN A 38 3.05 -4.10 9.60
CA GLN A 38 2.81 -3.13 10.67
C GLN A 38 4.02 -2.21 10.84
N GLY A 39 3.77 -0.89 10.81
CA GLY A 39 4.78 0.14 11.07
C GLY A 39 5.93 0.22 10.06
N VAL A 40 5.83 -0.46 8.91
CA VAL A 40 6.91 -0.43 7.90
C VAL A 40 7.05 0.95 7.28
N ASP A 41 8.26 1.28 6.82
CA ASP A 41 8.51 2.44 5.97
C ASP A 41 8.72 1.99 4.52
N LEU A 42 7.78 2.36 3.65
CA LEU A 42 7.82 2.11 2.21
C LEU A 42 7.67 3.41 1.42
N LYS A 43 7.98 4.56 2.03
CA LYS A 43 7.79 5.89 1.42
C LYS A 43 8.31 5.95 -0.01
N GLY A 44 7.47 6.47 -0.90
CA GLY A 44 7.81 6.71 -2.31
C GLY A 44 8.02 5.45 -3.14
N CYS A 45 7.52 4.29 -2.70
CA CYS A 45 7.53 3.08 -3.50
C CYS A 45 6.38 3.06 -4.52
N ASP A 46 6.60 2.37 -5.62
CA ASP A 46 5.58 1.94 -6.54
C ASP A 46 5.06 0.57 -6.07
N LEU A 47 3.84 0.55 -5.57
CA LEU A 47 3.04 -0.63 -5.22
C LEU A 47 1.78 -0.67 -6.08
N SER A 48 1.80 -0.04 -7.27
CA SER A 48 0.69 -0.08 -8.19
C SER A 48 0.34 -1.53 -8.53
N TYR A 49 -0.94 -1.84 -8.67
CA TYR A 49 -1.44 -3.21 -8.90
C TYR A 49 -1.09 -4.25 -7.82
N ALA A 50 -0.54 -3.86 -6.66
CA ALA A 50 -0.25 -4.82 -5.60
C ALA A 50 -1.54 -5.38 -4.99
N ASP A 51 -1.52 -6.66 -4.64
CA ASP A 51 -2.57 -7.30 -3.85
C ASP A 51 -2.16 -7.30 -2.37
N LEU A 52 -2.81 -6.44 -1.59
CA LEU A 52 -2.63 -6.25 -0.14
C LEU A 52 -3.90 -6.69 0.61
N THR A 53 -4.71 -7.58 0.02
CA THR A 53 -5.94 -8.08 0.64
C THR A 53 -5.65 -8.64 2.03
N GLY A 54 -6.33 -8.12 3.04
CA GLY A 54 -6.17 -8.56 4.44
C GLY A 54 -4.79 -8.25 5.07
N ALA A 55 -3.91 -7.50 4.41
CA ALA A 55 -2.61 -7.14 4.96
C ALA A 55 -2.74 -6.27 6.21
N ASN A 56 -1.82 -6.44 7.17
CA ASN A 56 -1.71 -5.56 8.33
C ASN A 56 -0.73 -4.42 8.01
N LEU A 57 -1.24 -3.23 7.73
CA LEU A 57 -0.49 -2.00 7.44
C LEU A 57 -0.67 -0.95 8.55
N ASN A 58 -1.05 -1.37 9.76
CA ASN A 58 -1.27 -0.46 10.87
C ASN A 58 -0.02 0.39 11.12
N GLY A 59 -0.17 1.71 11.08
CA GLY A 59 0.94 2.66 11.26
C GLY A 59 2.01 2.67 10.16
N ALA A 60 1.79 2.01 9.02
CA ALA A 60 2.76 2.01 7.92
C ALA A 60 2.93 3.41 7.30
N ASN A 61 4.16 3.75 6.91
CA ASN A 61 4.47 4.97 6.16
C ASN A 61 4.46 4.65 4.65
N LEU A 62 3.37 5.04 3.98
CA LEU A 62 3.13 4.89 2.55
C LEU A 62 3.11 6.24 1.82
N ARG A 63 3.75 7.25 2.39
CA ARG A 63 3.74 8.61 1.86
C ARG A 63 4.31 8.68 0.46
N GLY A 64 3.61 9.36 -0.45
CA GLY A 64 4.07 9.55 -1.82
C GLY A 64 4.22 8.26 -2.63
N CYS A 65 3.66 7.14 -2.17
CA CYS A 65 3.66 5.91 -2.94
C CYS A 65 2.70 6.01 -4.12
N ASP A 66 3.02 5.30 -5.20
CA ASP A 66 2.00 4.94 -6.19
C ASP A 66 1.29 3.67 -5.70
N LEU A 67 0.01 3.82 -5.36
CA LEU A 67 -0.88 2.74 -4.92
C LEU A 67 -2.04 2.55 -5.92
N SER A 68 -1.89 3.06 -7.14
CA SER A 68 -2.94 2.99 -8.17
C SER A 68 -3.27 1.53 -8.47
N PHE A 69 -4.55 1.20 -8.57
CA PHE A 69 -5.06 -0.16 -8.80
C PHE A 69 -4.68 -1.20 -7.72
N ALA A 70 -4.10 -0.78 -6.59
CA ALA A 70 -3.79 -1.72 -5.51
C ALA A 70 -5.07 -2.17 -4.80
N ASN A 71 -5.10 -3.44 -4.38
CA ASN A 71 -6.20 -4.03 -3.64
C ASN A 71 -5.86 -4.06 -2.14
N PHE A 72 -6.47 -3.17 -1.36
CA PHE A 72 -6.42 -3.12 0.10
C PHE A 72 -7.70 -3.64 0.75
N SER A 73 -8.51 -4.44 0.04
CA SER A 73 -9.75 -4.95 0.61
C SER A 73 -9.47 -5.74 1.89
N GLN A 74 -10.27 -5.49 2.94
CA GLN A 74 -10.09 -6.09 4.27
C GLN A 74 -8.75 -5.77 4.98
N ALA A 75 -7.89 -4.91 4.43
CA ALA A 75 -6.61 -4.57 5.04
C ALA A 75 -6.79 -3.70 6.31
N ASN A 76 -5.87 -3.86 7.26
CA ASN A 76 -5.77 -2.96 8.41
C ASN A 76 -4.84 -1.79 8.08
N LEU A 77 -5.38 -0.61 7.81
CA LEU A 77 -4.66 0.63 7.48
C LEU A 77 -4.79 1.67 8.60
N GLN A 78 -5.18 1.24 9.81
CA GLN A 78 -5.34 2.16 10.93
C GLN A 78 -4.04 2.91 11.20
N ASN A 79 -4.12 4.23 11.34
CA ASN A 79 -2.97 5.12 11.55
C ASN A 79 -1.91 5.12 10.44
N ALA A 80 -2.16 4.50 9.28
CA ALA A 80 -1.23 4.54 8.16
C ALA A 80 -1.13 5.95 7.57
N ASP A 81 0.04 6.29 7.04
CA ASP A 81 0.33 7.59 6.46
C ASP A 81 0.41 7.49 4.93
N LEU A 82 -0.66 7.88 4.25
CA LEU A 82 -0.79 7.86 2.79
C LEU A 82 -0.70 9.28 2.20
N ARG A 83 -0.17 10.25 2.94
CA ARG A 83 -0.09 11.64 2.47
C ARG A 83 0.69 11.74 1.16
N GLY A 84 0.08 12.36 0.16
CA GLY A 84 0.66 12.51 -1.17
C GLY A 84 0.70 11.22 -2.02
N ALA A 85 0.08 10.13 -1.57
CA ALA A 85 0.01 8.90 -2.37
C ALA A 85 -0.98 9.03 -3.53
N LEU A 86 -0.76 8.24 -4.59
CA LEU A 86 -1.69 8.08 -5.70
C LEU A 86 -2.57 6.85 -5.43
N LEU A 87 -3.89 7.03 -5.40
CA LEU A 87 -4.88 6.01 -5.00
C LEU A 87 -5.88 5.70 -6.13
N PHE A 88 -5.56 6.08 -7.37
CA PHE A 88 -6.47 5.93 -8.51
C PHE A 88 -6.92 4.48 -8.66
N SER A 89 -8.24 4.25 -8.70
CA SER A 89 -8.82 2.90 -8.79
C SER A 89 -8.38 1.92 -7.69
N ALA A 90 -7.81 2.38 -6.58
CA ALA A 90 -7.48 1.51 -5.45
C ALA A 90 -8.75 1.04 -4.72
N ASP A 91 -8.69 -0.16 -4.14
CA ASP A 91 -9.83 -0.77 -3.45
C ASP A 91 -9.56 -0.90 -1.95
N PHE A 92 -10.27 -0.11 -1.14
CA PHE A 92 -10.21 -0.13 0.33
C PHE A 92 -11.46 -0.77 0.96
N ARG A 93 -12.34 -1.40 0.19
CA ARG A 93 -13.61 -1.93 0.72
C ARG A 93 -13.36 -2.88 1.88
N GLN A 94 -14.18 -2.76 2.93
CA GLN A 94 -14.07 -3.54 4.16
C GLN A 94 -12.75 -3.36 4.94
N GLY A 95 -11.89 -2.41 4.53
CA GLY A 95 -10.65 -2.09 5.24
C GLY A 95 -10.90 -1.26 6.51
N TYR A 96 -9.93 -1.28 7.42
CA TYR A 96 -9.94 -0.50 8.65
C TYR A 96 -9.10 0.77 8.47
N LEU A 97 -9.74 1.93 8.36
CA LEU A 97 -9.10 3.20 8.00
C LEU A 97 -9.09 4.23 9.14
N GLN A 98 -9.36 3.83 10.39
CA GLN A 98 -9.38 4.78 11.51
C GLN A 98 -8.02 5.46 11.68
N GLY A 99 -8.00 6.79 11.63
CA GLY A 99 -6.77 7.59 11.74
C GLY A 99 -5.85 7.53 10.52
N ILE A 100 -6.31 7.01 9.38
CA ILE A 100 -5.55 7.09 8.13
C ILE A 100 -5.32 8.56 7.75
N LYS A 101 -4.14 8.87 7.23
CA LYS A 101 -3.77 10.23 6.80
C LYS A 101 -3.75 10.30 5.29
N LEU A 102 -4.69 11.06 4.72
CA LEU A 102 -4.89 11.20 3.27
C LEU A 102 -4.57 12.61 2.74
N GLU A 103 -3.95 13.48 3.53
CA GLU A 103 -3.69 14.86 3.11
C GLU A 103 -2.83 14.87 1.84
N LYS A 104 -3.35 15.52 0.79
CA LYS A 104 -2.74 15.60 -0.55
C LYS A 104 -2.66 14.26 -1.30
N ALA A 105 -3.26 13.20 -0.80
CA ALA A 105 -3.45 12.00 -1.61
C ALA A 105 -4.40 12.34 -2.79
N ASP A 106 -4.21 11.63 -3.90
CA ASP A 106 -5.03 11.81 -5.10
C ASP A 106 -5.83 10.53 -5.35
N TRP A 107 -7.13 10.66 -5.61
CA TRP A 107 -8.05 9.54 -5.85
C TRP A 107 -9.09 9.93 -6.89
N ASP A 108 -9.67 8.95 -7.59
CA ASP A 108 -10.66 9.19 -8.63
C ASP A 108 -12.02 8.56 -8.28
N GLY A 109 -12.99 8.72 -9.18
CA GLY A 109 -14.32 8.11 -9.01
C GLY A 109 -14.34 6.58 -9.04
N ASN A 110 -13.20 5.94 -9.35
CA ASN A 110 -13.04 4.49 -9.34
C ASN A 110 -12.35 3.99 -8.07
N THR A 111 -11.84 4.88 -7.21
CA THR A 111 -11.30 4.50 -5.91
C THR A 111 -12.45 4.11 -4.98
N HIS A 112 -12.39 2.90 -4.42
CA HIS A 112 -13.48 2.37 -3.59
C HIS A 112 -13.12 2.46 -2.10
N PHE A 113 -13.68 3.43 -1.39
CA PHE A 113 -13.59 3.49 0.07
C PHE A 113 -14.70 2.66 0.75
N PRO A 114 -14.56 2.29 2.04
CA PRO A 114 -15.66 1.74 2.83
C PRO A 114 -16.87 2.68 2.88
N ASP A 115 -18.09 2.14 2.89
CA ASP A 115 -19.35 2.92 2.87
C ASP A 115 -19.48 3.93 4.04
N ASN A 116 -18.79 3.67 5.15
CA ASN A 116 -18.78 4.50 6.36
C ASN A 116 -17.57 5.44 6.46
N PHE A 117 -16.83 5.62 5.37
CA PHE A 117 -15.63 6.45 5.31
C PHE A 117 -15.82 7.59 4.31
N ASP A 118 -15.62 8.82 4.77
CA ASP A 118 -15.57 9.99 3.90
C ASP A 118 -14.09 10.40 3.70
N PRO A 119 -13.48 10.16 2.53
CA PRO A 119 -12.09 10.53 2.27
C PRO A 119 -11.84 12.04 2.25
N ALA A 120 -12.88 12.87 2.08
CA ALA A 120 -12.75 14.33 2.12
C ALA A 120 -12.76 14.88 3.56
N LEU A 121 -13.32 14.13 4.51
CA LEU A 121 -13.32 14.46 5.94
C LEU A 121 -12.24 13.71 6.73
N GLY A 122 -11.65 12.67 6.14
CA GLY A 122 -10.75 11.71 6.78
C GLY A 122 -9.28 11.89 6.43
N GLY A 123 -8.60 12.73 7.23
CA GLY A 123 -7.16 12.82 7.43
C GLY A 123 -6.86 13.54 8.74
#